data_AF-A0A1E1EY65-F1
#
_entry.id   AF-A0A1E1EY65-F1
#
_cell.length_a   1.000
_cell.length_b   1.000
_cell.length_c   1.000
_cell.angle_alpha   90.00
_cell.angle_beta   90.00
_cell.angle_gamma   90.00
#
_symmetry.space_group_name_H-M   'P 1'
#
loop_
_entity.id
_entity.type
_entity.pdbx_description
1 polymer ?
#
loop_
_entity_poly.entity_id
_entity_poly.type
_entity_poly.pdbx_seq_one_letter_code
_entity_poly.pdbx_strand_id
1 'polypeptide(L)'
;MDHQPSPASITQLPVMTSADAENVGFAIFNHVPTLPIDIPDGGFTVSAKTSEGLRVTFYFGPYRTGGPPRCIDICYHDASMTVPDGGGSPVPVFDMFTIAEEGRHPYDSRKSDVSEKPSIAVVLLDKPERAGG
;
A
#
# COMPACT_ATOMS: atom_id res chain seq x y z
N MET A 1 0.60 -3.80 27.98
CA MET A 1 2.00 -3.66 27.52
C MET A 1 2.12 -4.52 26.30
N ASP A 2 1.94 -3.93 25.13
CA ASP A 2 1.99 -4.66 23.88
C ASP A 2 3.44 -5.06 23.62
N HIS A 3 3.69 -6.36 23.57
CA HIS A 3 4.98 -6.88 23.14
C HIS A 3 5.20 -6.41 21.71
N GLN A 4 6.15 -5.49 21.54
CA GLN A 4 6.67 -5.13 20.22
C GLN A 4 7.11 -6.44 19.55
N PRO A 5 6.47 -6.85 18.43
CA PRO A 5 6.82 -8.11 17.79
C PRO A 5 8.31 -8.09 17.44
N SER A 6 9.00 -9.21 17.71
CA SER A 6 10.38 -9.41 17.24
C SER A 6 10.43 -9.14 15.74
N PRO A 7 11.51 -8.53 15.21
CA PRO A 7 11.61 -8.27 13.78
C PRO A 7 11.36 -9.57 13.03
N ALA A 8 10.28 -9.60 12.24
CA ALA A 8 9.99 -10.74 11.39
C ALA A 8 11.21 -10.95 10.48
N SER A 9 11.65 -12.19 10.30
CA SER A 9 12.74 -12.51 9.37
C SER A 9 12.30 -12.12 7.97
N ILE A 10 12.74 -10.95 7.51
CA ILE A 10 12.47 -10.46 6.17
C ILE A 10 13.40 -11.17 5.18
N THR A 11 12.82 -11.73 4.12
CA THR A 11 13.58 -12.17 2.97
C THR A 11 13.53 -11.04 1.93
N GLN A 12 14.59 -10.25 1.88
CA GLN A 12 14.81 -9.25 0.83
C GLN A 12 15.77 -9.84 -0.21
N LEU A 13 15.35 -9.83 -1.48
CA LEU A 13 16.27 -10.19 -2.57
C LEU A 13 16.96 -8.91 -3.11
N PRO A 14 18.08 -9.04 -3.84
CA PRO A 14 18.73 -7.89 -4.47
C PRO A 14 17.77 -7.14 -5.40
N VAL A 15 18.02 -5.84 -5.58
CA VAL A 15 17.36 -5.07 -6.65
C VAL A 15 17.69 -5.73 -7.99
N MET A 16 16.66 -5.98 -8.80
CA MET A 16 16.77 -6.72 -10.05
C MET A 16 15.89 -6.11 -11.16
N THR A 17 15.97 -6.64 -12.38
CA THR A 17 15.05 -6.22 -13.45
C THR A 17 13.64 -6.74 -13.18
N SER A 18 12.61 -6.13 -13.79
CA SER A 18 11.23 -6.64 -13.67
C SER A 18 11.09 -8.06 -14.22
N ALA A 19 11.86 -8.41 -15.27
CA ALA A 19 11.87 -9.76 -15.85
C ALA A 19 12.52 -10.78 -14.90
N ASP A 20 13.61 -10.41 -14.21
CA ASP A 20 14.22 -11.29 -13.21
C ASP A 20 13.29 -11.51 -12.01
N ALA A 21 12.58 -10.46 -11.59
CA ALA A 21 11.58 -10.56 -10.52
C ALA A 21 10.43 -11.50 -10.92
N GLU A 22 9.98 -11.44 -12.17
CA GLU A 22 8.99 -12.38 -12.73
C GLU A 22 9.50 -13.82 -12.72
N ASN A 23 10.73 -14.04 -13.15
CA ASN A 23 11.36 -15.36 -13.19
C ASN A 23 11.43 -16.04 -11.80
N VAL A 24 11.40 -15.25 -10.72
CA VAL A 24 11.39 -15.78 -9.33
C VAL A 24 10.01 -15.69 -8.65
N GLY A 25 8.94 -15.38 -9.39
CA GLY A 25 7.56 -15.52 -8.96
C GLY A 25 6.83 -14.22 -8.58
N PHE A 26 7.41 -13.04 -8.81
CA PHE A 26 6.73 -11.76 -8.61
C PHE A 26 5.95 -11.33 -9.87
N ALA A 27 4.96 -10.46 -9.71
CA ALA A 27 4.26 -9.86 -10.86
C ALA A 27 5.08 -8.71 -11.46
N ILE A 28 5.02 -8.55 -12.79
CA ILE A 28 5.58 -7.37 -13.47
C ILE A 28 4.61 -6.20 -13.36
N PHE A 29 5.13 -5.04 -12.95
CA PHE A 29 4.47 -3.76 -13.08
C PHE A 29 5.47 -2.70 -13.54
N ASN A 30 5.29 -2.18 -14.76
CA ASN A 30 6.27 -1.38 -15.50
C ASN A 30 7.60 -2.12 -15.76
N HIS A 31 8.37 -1.63 -16.73
CA HIS A 31 9.68 -2.17 -17.07
C HIS A 31 10.80 -1.34 -16.42
N VAL A 32 10.92 -1.43 -15.09
CA VAL A 32 11.88 -0.67 -14.26
C VAL A 32 12.56 -1.56 -13.23
N PRO A 33 13.65 -1.12 -12.57
CA PRO A 33 14.26 -1.88 -11.46
C PRO A 33 13.26 -2.15 -10.35
N THR A 34 13.27 -3.37 -9.83
CA THR A 34 12.33 -3.88 -8.82
C THR A 34 13.11 -4.26 -7.56
N LEU A 35 12.61 -3.82 -6.40
CA LEU A 35 13.02 -4.34 -5.10
C LEU A 35 11.96 -5.36 -4.64
N PRO A 36 12.19 -6.67 -4.86
CA PRO A 36 11.26 -7.70 -4.42
C PRO A 36 11.44 -7.97 -2.91
N ILE A 37 10.30 -8.12 -2.22
CA ILE A 37 10.24 -8.38 -0.78
C ILE A 37 9.14 -9.41 -0.52
N ASP A 38 9.50 -10.53 0.11
CA ASP A 38 8.50 -11.43 0.68
C ASP A 38 7.95 -10.85 1.98
N ILE A 39 6.66 -10.56 2.00
CA ILE A 39 5.99 -10.02 3.18
C ILE A 39 5.62 -11.17 4.13
N PRO A 40 6.06 -11.16 5.39
CA PRO A 40 5.74 -12.21 6.35
C PRO A 40 4.28 -12.17 6.79
N ASP A 41 3.80 -13.26 7.37
CA ASP A 41 2.54 -13.27 8.12
C ASP A 41 2.60 -12.31 9.32
N GLY A 42 1.45 -11.70 9.64
CA GLY A 42 1.36 -10.61 10.62
C GLY A 42 1.28 -9.23 9.96
N GLY A 43 1.23 -8.19 10.80
CA GLY A 43 1.28 -6.81 10.34
C GLY A 43 2.71 -6.44 9.93
N PHE A 44 2.88 -5.87 8.74
CA PHE A 44 4.20 -5.49 8.23
C PHE A 44 4.13 -4.16 7.47
N THR A 45 5.15 -3.31 7.59
CA THR A 45 5.21 -2.03 6.87
C THR A 45 6.40 -1.93 5.94
N VAL A 46 6.19 -1.43 4.73
CA VAL A 46 7.24 -0.98 3.80
C VAL A 46 7.11 0.53 3.63
N SER A 47 8.19 1.28 3.82
CA SER A 47 8.22 2.72 3.61
C SER A 47 9.22 3.09 2.53
N ALA A 48 8.84 4.04 1.67
CA ALA A 48 9.71 4.61 0.65
C ALA A 48 9.79 6.13 0.82
N LYS A 49 10.93 6.69 0.39
CA LYS A 49 11.17 8.13 0.37
C LYS A 49 11.82 8.50 -0.95
N THR A 50 11.27 9.50 -1.63
CA THR A 50 11.84 10.02 -2.88
C THR A 50 13.11 10.85 -2.60
N SER A 51 13.85 11.19 -3.65
CA SER A 51 14.97 12.13 -3.56
C SER A 51 14.56 13.52 -3.07
N GLU A 52 13.30 13.90 -3.27
CA GLU A 52 12.71 15.15 -2.78
C GLU A 52 12.21 15.05 -1.34
N GLY A 53 12.34 13.87 -0.72
CA GLY A 53 11.91 13.65 0.67
C GLY A 53 10.43 13.32 0.83
N LEU A 54 9.68 13.12 -0.25
CA LEU A 54 8.28 12.71 -0.22
C LEU A 54 8.16 11.25 0.24
N ARG A 55 7.30 10.98 1.22
CA ARG A 55 7.22 9.70 1.93
C ARG A 55 5.87 9.03 1.71
N VAL A 56 5.94 7.72 1.50
CA VAL A 56 4.78 6.83 1.47
C VAL A 56 5.06 5.61 2.33
N THR A 57 4.03 5.13 3.02
CA THR A 57 4.07 3.88 3.78
C THR A 57 2.95 2.96 3.29
N PHE A 58 3.31 1.70 3.08
CA PHE A 58 2.42 0.60 2.79
C PHE A 58 2.36 -0.28 4.04
N TYR A 59 1.18 -0.46 4.62
CA TYR A 59 0.94 -1.41 5.70
C TYR A 59 0.21 -2.63 5.16
N PHE A 60 0.84 -3.79 5.28
CA PHE A 60 0.29 -5.09 4.96
C PHE A 60 -0.41 -5.64 6.20
N GLY A 61 -1.73 -5.57 6.21
CA GLY A 61 -2.55 -5.89 7.37
C GLY A 61 -3.24 -7.25 7.26
N PRO A 62 -3.14 -8.13 8.27
CA PRO A 62 -3.95 -9.33 8.33
C PRO A 62 -5.27 -9.08 9.07
N TYR A 63 -6.35 -9.78 8.69
CA TYR A 63 -7.62 -9.74 9.44
C TYR A 63 -7.60 -10.55 10.74
N ARG A 64 -6.59 -11.41 10.91
CA ARG A 64 -6.38 -12.21 12.12
C ARG A 64 -4.93 -12.09 12.53
N THR A 65 -4.68 -11.94 13.83
CA THR A 65 -3.31 -11.83 14.38
C THR A 65 -2.45 -12.99 13.91
N GLY A 66 -1.28 -12.67 13.35
CA GLY A 66 -0.32 -13.65 12.83
C GLY A 66 -0.75 -14.39 11.56
N GLY A 67 -1.86 -13.99 10.92
CA GLY A 67 -2.27 -14.52 9.62
C GLY A 67 -1.60 -13.78 8.45
N PRO A 68 -1.81 -14.26 7.21
CA PRO A 68 -1.30 -13.59 6.03
C PRO A 68 -2.00 -12.24 5.79
N PRO A 69 -1.31 -11.26 5.19
CA PRO A 69 -1.93 -10.00 4.78
C PRO A 69 -3.17 -10.20 3.89
N ARG A 70 -4.16 -9.33 4.10
CA ARG A 70 -5.44 -9.30 3.37
C ARG A 70 -5.82 -7.90 2.88
N CYS A 71 -5.15 -6.87 3.39
CA CYS A 71 -5.25 -5.53 2.85
C CYS A 71 -3.87 -4.86 2.79
N ILE A 72 -3.77 -3.82 1.98
CA ILE A 72 -2.66 -2.87 1.94
C ILE A 72 -3.21 -1.48 2.20
N ASP A 73 -2.88 -0.91 3.35
CA ASP A 73 -3.16 0.50 3.63
C ASP A 73 -2.01 1.33 3.07
N ILE A 74 -2.33 2.35 2.29
CA ILE A 74 -1.39 3.27 1.66
C ILE A 74 -1.61 4.65 2.28
N CYS A 75 -0.55 5.17 2.88
CA CYS A 75 -0.54 6.49 3.49
C CYS A 75 0.57 7.34 2.88
N TYR A 76 0.19 8.49 2.31
CA TYR A 76 1.09 9.53 1.87
C TYR A 76 1.20 10.62 2.93
N HIS A 77 2.42 10.97 3.33
CA HIS A 77 2.65 11.77 4.54
C HIS A 77 2.83 13.27 4.27
N ASP A 78 3.12 13.66 3.02
CA ASP A 78 3.71 14.97 2.73
C ASP A 78 2.80 15.89 1.89
N ALA A 79 1.49 15.61 1.85
CA ALA A 79 0.52 16.46 1.15
C ALA A 79 0.32 17.83 1.81
N SER A 80 0.81 18.02 3.05
CA SER A 80 0.72 19.28 3.80
C SER A 80 -0.71 19.80 4.01
N MET A 81 -1.72 18.96 3.78
CA MET A 81 -3.15 19.24 3.98
C MET A 81 -3.70 18.27 5.00
N THR A 82 -4.62 18.72 5.85
CA THR A 82 -5.25 17.87 6.88
C THR A 82 -6.76 18.07 6.96
N VAL A 83 -7.45 17.03 7.40
CA VAL A 83 -8.88 17.04 7.78
C VAL A 83 -9.01 16.47 9.20
N PRO A 84 -10.06 16.79 9.98
CA PRO A 84 -10.30 16.13 11.25
C PRO A 84 -10.71 14.66 11.05
N ASP A 85 -10.16 13.75 11.86
CA ASP A 85 -10.63 12.38 11.97
C ASP A 85 -11.93 12.28 12.80
N GLY A 86 -12.43 11.05 13.00
CA GLY A 86 -13.63 10.81 13.81
C GLY A 86 -13.52 11.25 15.28
N GLY A 87 -12.31 11.50 15.79
CA GLY A 87 -12.01 12.05 17.11
C GLY A 87 -11.64 13.53 17.09
N GLY A 88 -11.66 14.20 15.93
CA GLY A 88 -11.29 15.60 15.75
C GLY A 88 -9.80 15.88 15.61
N SER A 89 -8.94 14.86 15.59
CA SER A 89 -7.49 15.04 15.39
C SER A 89 -7.17 15.27 13.91
N PRO A 90 -6.24 16.18 13.56
CA PRO A 90 -5.89 16.41 12.17
C PRO A 90 -5.17 15.18 11.59
N VAL A 91 -5.69 14.65 10.49
CA VAL A 91 -5.07 13.59 9.70
C VAL A 91 -4.72 14.12 8.31
N PRO A 92 -3.57 13.73 7.74
CA PRO A 92 -3.20 14.17 6.40
C PRO A 92 -4.22 13.68 5.37
N VAL A 93 -4.44 14.46 4.32
CA VAL A 93 -5.18 14.03 3.11
C VAL A 93 -4.30 14.14 1.90
N PHE A 94 -4.55 13.31 0.88
CA PHE A 94 -3.73 13.29 -0.32
C PHE A 94 -4.55 13.13 -1.60
N ASP A 95 -3.90 13.41 -2.73
CA ASP A 95 -4.50 13.18 -4.04
C ASP A 95 -4.32 11.73 -4.48
N MET A 96 -5.41 11.10 -4.92
CA MET A 96 -5.45 9.76 -5.45
C MET A 96 -6.38 9.69 -6.66
N PHE A 97 -5.96 8.96 -7.68
CA PHE A 97 -6.85 8.53 -8.75
C PHE A 97 -6.59 7.05 -9.06
N THR A 98 -7.62 6.36 -9.55
CA THR A 98 -7.51 4.97 -10.02
C THR A 98 -7.53 4.95 -11.54
N ILE A 99 -6.93 3.94 -12.16
CA ILE A 99 -6.90 3.77 -13.62
C ILE A 99 -7.59 2.45 -13.96
N ALA A 100 -8.57 2.51 -14.85
CA ALA A 100 -9.33 1.37 -15.37
C ALA A 100 -9.05 1.17 -16.87
N GLU A 101 -9.86 0.31 -17.50
CA GLU A 101 -9.84 0.08 -18.95
C GLU A 101 -9.76 1.39 -19.75
N GLU A 102 -8.90 1.37 -20.77
CA GLU A 102 -8.64 2.51 -21.67
C GLU A 102 -8.15 3.79 -20.96
N GLY A 103 -7.56 3.66 -19.77
CA GLY A 103 -7.02 4.81 -19.04
C GLY A 103 -8.09 5.67 -18.36
N ARG A 104 -9.34 5.18 -18.26
CA ARG A 104 -10.40 5.89 -17.54
C ARG A 104 -10.06 5.99 -16.06
N HIS A 105 -10.45 7.10 -15.42
CA HIS A 105 -10.27 7.30 -13.98
C HIS A 105 -11.61 7.29 -13.23
N PRO A 106 -12.10 6.11 -12.78
CA PRO A 106 -13.37 6.01 -12.05
C PRO A 106 -13.37 6.80 -10.73
N TYR A 107 -12.21 6.94 -10.10
CA TYR A 107 -12.01 7.74 -8.90
C TYR A 107 -10.85 8.71 -9.14
N ASP A 108 -11.03 9.99 -8.79
CA ASP A 108 -10.01 11.05 -8.91
C ASP A 108 -10.28 12.17 -7.90
N SER A 109 -9.64 12.10 -6.74
CA SER A 109 -9.87 13.03 -5.61
C SER A 109 -9.40 14.46 -5.89
N ARG A 110 -8.62 14.69 -6.95
CA ARG A 110 -8.23 16.05 -7.38
C ARG A 110 -9.43 16.88 -7.82
N LYS A 111 -10.54 16.22 -8.16
CA LYS A 111 -11.81 16.84 -8.55
C LYS A 111 -12.77 17.06 -7.38
N SER A 112 -12.38 16.63 -6.18
CA SER A 112 -13.20 16.67 -4.97
C SER A 112 -12.76 17.79 -4.03
N ASP A 113 -13.68 18.21 -3.16
CA ASP A 113 -13.37 19.12 -2.06
C ASP A 113 -12.43 18.45 -1.05
N VAL A 114 -11.68 19.27 -0.29
CA VAL A 114 -10.68 18.79 0.68
C VAL A 114 -11.25 17.81 1.70
N SER A 115 -12.49 18.02 2.13
CA SER A 115 -13.19 17.15 3.09
C SER A 115 -13.54 15.76 2.55
N GLU A 116 -13.49 15.58 1.23
CA GLU A 116 -13.76 14.30 0.55
C GLU A 116 -12.47 13.60 0.09
N LYS A 117 -11.31 14.25 0.28
CA LYS A 117 -10.02 13.65 -0.07
C LYS A 117 -9.67 12.51 0.88
N PRO A 118 -9.05 11.44 0.37
CA PRO A 118 -8.66 10.31 1.21
C PRO A 118 -7.53 10.71 2.15
N SER A 119 -7.61 10.22 3.39
CA SER A 119 -6.50 10.24 4.36
C SER A 119 -5.71 8.93 4.38
N ILE A 120 -6.32 7.84 3.88
CA ILE A 120 -5.72 6.51 3.69
C ILE A 120 -6.41 5.88 2.47
N ALA A 121 -5.66 5.14 1.66
CA ALA A 121 -6.21 4.30 0.59
C ALA A 121 -5.98 2.82 0.93
N VAL A 122 -7.03 2.01 0.88
CA VAL A 122 -6.96 0.58 1.24
C VAL A 122 -7.15 -0.27 -0.02
N VAL A 123 -6.18 -1.12 -0.33
CA VAL A 123 -6.28 -2.14 -1.38
C VAL A 123 -6.61 -3.48 -0.74
N LEU A 124 -7.71 -4.11 -1.15
CA LEU A 124 -8.10 -5.44 -0.66
C LEU A 124 -7.43 -6.53 -1.50
N LEU A 125 -6.88 -7.55 -0.84
CA LEU A 125 -6.11 -8.64 -1.46
C LEU A 125 -6.94 -9.93 -1.58
N ASP A 126 -8.26 -9.83 -1.54
CA ASP A 126 -9.14 -10.98 -1.61
C ASP A 126 -8.95 -11.73 -2.93
N LYS A 127 -8.77 -13.04 -2.83
CA LYS A 127 -8.87 -13.91 -4.01
C LYS A 127 -10.35 -13.99 -4.35
N PRO A 128 -10.75 -13.85 -5.62
CA PRO A 128 -12.15 -14.05 -5.99
C PRO A 128 -12.60 -15.40 -5.45
N GLU A 129 -13.73 -15.43 -4.74
CA GLU A 129 -14.36 -16.68 -4.38
C GLU A 129 -14.50 -17.48 -5.66
N ARG A 130 -13.98 -18.72 -5.69
CA ARG A 130 -14.32 -19.63 -6.78
C ARG A 130 -15.83 -19.70 -6.75
N ALA A 131 -16.50 -19.14 -7.76
CA ALA A 131 -17.91 -19.37 -7.98
C ALA A 131 -18.10 -20.89 -7.89
N GLY A 132 -18.86 -21.33 -6.89
CA GLY A 132 -19.07 -22.75 -6.64
C GLY A 132 -19.55 -23.42 -7.92
N GLY A 133 -18.87 -24.49 -8.30
CA GLY A 133 -19.34 -25.41 -9.35
C GLY A 133 -20.50 -26.25 -8.85
#